data_AF-A0A7Y6RCE3-F1
#
_entry.id   AF-A0A7Y6RCE3-F1
#
_cell.length_a   1.000
_cell.length_b   1.000
_cell.length_c   1.000
_cell.angle_alpha   90.00
_cell.angle_beta   90.00
_cell.angle_gamma   90.00
#
_symmetry.space_group_name_H-M   'P 1'
#
loop_
_entity.id
_entity.type
_entity.pdbx_description
1 polymer ?
#
loop_
_entity_poly.entity_id
_entity_poly.type
_entity_poly.pdbx_seq_one_letter_code
_entity_poly.pdbx_strand_id
1 'polypeptide(L)'
;MVEQPGQLYYSNPDNIKGARISRDMMVTFCSAFGEAIDAPDTRHFISNTRIPNERELYGTVIKALLSDSFDKQVGHIATEVQVTRQMDEASGKGRVDIIFDYRRTSFLVELKVIRVPVNGRCIDNEDITPTQRLVRPWQKAVKQLIELDEKSLGNALKRKIVKLPMAIYLHIDNRQHDDSSQWMEHSAKTHEKIVAQLDAHTGFEDATDYHFSYFQPLTDPVITSRRRGCLVEGTPDVRLYGFSIIAACQ
;
A
#
# COMPACT_ATOMS: atom_id res chain seq x y z
N MET A 1 -10.26 20.67 -19.65
CA MET A 1 -10.66 19.85 -18.49
C MET A 1 -10.17 18.44 -18.77
N VAL A 2 -9.14 17.97 -18.08
CA VAL A 2 -8.66 16.58 -18.22
C VAL A 2 -9.23 15.82 -17.02
N GLU A 3 -10.36 15.16 -17.23
CA GLU A 3 -10.95 14.24 -16.25
C GLU A 3 -10.21 12.89 -16.31
N GLN A 4 -9.35 12.69 -15.30
CA GLN A 4 -8.84 11.47 -14.62
C GLN A 4 -8.37 10.23 -15.41
N PRO A 5 -7.49 9.39 -14.82
CA PRO A 5 -8.05 8.26 -14.07
C PRO A 5 -7.25 7.93 -12.81
N GLY A 6 -7.76 8.35 -11.65
CA GLY A 6 -7.62 7.51 -10.47
C GLY A 6 -8.55 6.31 -10.69
N GLN A 7 -8.02 5.19 -11.19
CA GLN A 7 -8.85 4.02 -11.45
C GLN A 7 -8.86 3.15 -10.20
N LEU A 8 -9.90 3.31 -9.37
CA LEU A 8 -10.20 2.35 -8.31
C LEU A 8 -10.98 1.20 -8.91
N TYR A 9 -10.33 0.05 -9.07
CA TYR A 9 -11.01 -1.20 -9.30
C TYR A 9 -11.33 -1.88 -7.96
N TYR A 10 -12.56 -2.35 -7.85
CA TYR A 10 -13.05 -3.12 -6.72
C TYR A 10 -13.69 -4.40 -7.27
N SER A 11 -13.06 -5.55 -7.03
CA SER A 11 -13.77 -6.82 -7.13
C SER A 11 -14.71 -6.86 -5.93
N ASN A 12 -15.99 -7.18 -6.14
CA ASN A 12 -16.99 -7.09 -5.08
C ASN A 12 -17.20 -8.45 -4.39
N PRO A 13 -16.54 -8.74 -3.27
CA PRO A 13 -16.90 -9.89 -2.44
C PRO A 13 -18.02 -9.49 -1.47
N ASP A 14 -19.26 -9.38 -1.95
CA ASP A 14 -20.43 -9.12 -1.08
C ASP A 14 -20.61 -10.19 0.02
N ASN A 15 -19.97 -11.36 -0.16
CA ASN A 15 -19.94 -12.47 0.78
C ASN A 15 -18.93 -12.28 1.95
N ILE A 16 -18.04 -11.29 1.91
CA ILE A 16 -17.01 -11.09 2.94
C ILE A 16 -17.48 -10.16 4.07
N LYS A 17 -17.27 -10.59 5.31
CA LYS A 17 -17.70 -9.89 6.51
C LYS A 17 -17.00 -8.53 6.64
N GLY A 18 -17.70 -7.46 6.29
CA GLY A 18 -17.17 -6.09 6.38
C GLY A 18 -16.79 -5.47 5.04
N ALA A 19 -16.99 -6.19 3.93
CA ALA A 19 -16.74 -5.71 2.58
C ALA A 19 -17.30 -4.29 2.33
N ARG A 20 -18.55 -4.01 2.72
CA ARG A 20 -19.16 -2.68 2.53
C ARG A 20 -18.43 -1.55 3.27
N ILE A 21 -18.07 -1.76 4.54
CA ILE A 21 -17.38 -0.73 5.34
C ILE A 21 -15.92 -0.59 4.90
N SER A 22 -15.26 -1.69 4.55
CA SER A 22 -13.91 -1.70 3.99
C SER A 22 -13.86 -0.99 2.65
N ARG A 23 -14.87 -1.18 1.79
CA ARG A 23 -14.96 -0.50 0.49
C ARG A 23 -15.09 0.99 0.65
N ASP A 24 -16.03 1.43 1.46
CA ASP A 24 -16.25 2.84 1.76
C ASP A 24 -14.97 3.49 2.31
N MET A 25 -14.34 2.83 3.28
CA MET A 25 -13.05 3.25 3.84
C MET A 25 -11.95 3.31 2.78
N MET A 26 -11.78 2.28 1.96
CA MET A 26 -10.71 2.20 0.96
C MET A 26 -10.88 3.24 -0.15
N VAL A 27 -12.11 3.54 -0.57
CA VAL A 27 -12.38 4.62 -1.55
C VAL A 27 -11.87 5.95 -1.00
N THR A 28 -12.27 6.30 0.22
CA THR A 28 -11.83 7.54 0.88
C THR A 28 -10.32 7.54 1.12
N PHE A 29 -9.77 6.42 1.60
CA PHE A 29 -8.35 6.28 1.90
C PHE A 29 -7.50 6.46 0.65
N CYS A 30 -7.83 5.82 -0.47
CA CYS A 30 -7.04 5.89 -1.69
C CYS A 30 -6.93 7.33 -2.22
N SER A 31 -8.06 8.06 -2.24
CA SER A 31 -8.08 9.48 -2.62
C SER A 31 -7.25 10.33 -1.66
N ALA A 32 -7.50 10.20 -0.35
CA ALA A 32 -6.80 10.97 0.67
C ALA A 32 -5.29 10.66 0.72
N PHE A 33 -4.90 9.42 0.47
CA PHE A 33 -3.50 9.01 0.38
C PHE A 33 -2.83 9.62 -0.84
N GLY A 34 -3.54 9.65 -1.98
CA GLY A 34 -3.12 10.36 -3.18
C GLY A 34 -2.83 11.84 -2.94
N GLU A 35 -3.76 12.53 -2.27
CA GLU A 35 -3.57 13.92 -1.87
C GLU A 35 -2.40 14.08 -0.89
N ALA A 36 -2.29 13.18 0.09
CA ALA A 36 -1.23 13.24 1.11
C ALA A 36 0.17 12.98 0.55
N ILE A 37 0.33 12.04 -0.39
CA ILE A 37 1.63 11.73 -1.01
C ILE A 37 2.06 12.82 -2.00
N ASP A 38 1.09 13.46 -2.66
CA ASP A 38 1.33 14.54 -3.61
C ASP A 38 1.33 15.94 -2.96
N ALA A 39 1.14 16.00 -1.63
CA ALA A 39 1.21 17.24 -0.88
C ALA A 39 2.62 17.86 -0.95
N PRO A 40 2.76 19.20 -1.01
CA PRO A 40 4.06 19.86 -1.18
C PRO A 40 5.11 19.48 -0.13
N ASP A 41 4.70 19.32 1.13
CA ASP A 41 5.56 18.92 2.25
C ASP A 41 6.03 17.46 2.11
N THR A 42 5.15 16.54 1.74
CA THR A 42 5.51 15.13 1.50
C THR A 42 6.45 15.01 0.30
N ARG A 43 6.15 15.73 -0.80
CA ARG A 43 7.00 15.78 -2.00
C ARG A 43 8.40 16.32 -1.66
N HIS A 44 8.46 17.40 -0.88
CA HIS A 44 9.72 17.99 -0.41
C HIS A 44 10.51 17.03 0.49
N PHE A 45 9.83 16.31 1.38
CA PHE A 45 10.46 15.27 2.19
C PHE A 45 11.05 14.16 1.34
N ILE A 46 10.31 13.64 0.36
CA ILE A 46 10.79 12.59 -0.54
C ILE A 46 11.97 13.09 -1.38
N SER A 47 11.90 14.30 -1.94
CA SER A 47 12.98 14.86 -2.77
C SER A 47 14.29 15.01 -2.01
N ASN A 48 14.21 15.40 -0.73
CA ASN A 48 15.38 15.62 0.13
C ASN A 48 15.88 14.36 0.84
N THR A 49 15.23 13.22 0.65
CA THR A 49 15.59 11.97 1.31
C THR A 49 15.80 10.86 0.28
N ARG A 50 14.89 9.91 0.21
CA ARG A 50 14.96 8.79 -0.72
C ARG A 50 13.55 8.34 -1.03
N ILE A 51 13.41 7.45 -2.00
CA ILE A 51 12.17 6.69 -2.15
C ILE A 51 11.83 6.03 -0.81
N PRO A 52 10.64 6.28 -0.24
CA PRO A 52 10.34 5.86 1.12
C PRO A 52 10.26 4.34 1.25
N ASN A 53 10.46 3.85 2.47
CA ASN A 53 10.14 2.49 2.90
C ASN A 53 8.81 2.45 3.68
N GLU A 54 8.45 1.29 4.25
CA GLU A 54 7.20 1.13 5.00
C GLU A 54 7.02 2.15 6.13
N ARG A 55 8.03 2.28 7.00
CA ARG A 55 7.97 3.18 8.16
C ARG A 55 7.98 4.65 7.76
N GLU A 56 8.71 5.00 6.70
CA GLU A 56 8.76 6.36 6.16
C GLU A 56 7.40 6.76 5.56
N LEU A 57 6.55 5.82 5.12
CA LEU A 57 5.19 6.09 4.65
C LEU A 57 4.13 6.11 5.74
N TYR A 58 4.40 5.69 6.99
CA TYR A 58 3.40 5.73 8.07
C TYR A 58 2.87 7.14 8.29
N GLY A 59 3.73 8.16 8.24
CA GLY A 59 3.31 9.55 8.35
C GLY A 59 2.30 9.96 7.27
N THR A 60 2.55 9.57 6.01
CA THR A 60 1.63 9.82 4.89
C THR A 60 0.32 9.05 5.04
N VAL A 61 0.37 7.79 5.49
CA VAL A 61 -0.84 6.97 5.75
C VAL A 61 -1.68 7.60 6.87
N ILE A 62 -1.04 8.02 7.98
CA ILE A 62 -1.74 8.68 9.08
C ILE A 62 -2.33 10.02 8.63
N LYS A 63 -1.58 10.82 7.85
CA LYS A 63 -2.07 12.08 7.28
C LYS A 63 -3.31 11.86 6.40
N ALA A 64 -3.33 10.79 5.62
CA ALA A 64 -4.49 10.39 4.83
C ALA A 64 -5.69 9.98 5.70
N LEU A 65 -5.47 9.17 6.75
CA LEU A 65 -6.53 8.75 7.68
C LEU A 65 -7.10 9.92 8.50
N LEU A 66 -6.31 10.95 8.76
CA LEU A 66 -6.71 12.15 9.49
C LEU A 66 -7.23 13.26 8.57
N SER A 67 -7.35 13.02 7.26
CA SER A 67 -7.84 14.03 6.33
C SER A 67 -9.33 14.33 6.56
N ASP A 68 -9.76 15.53 6.16
CA ASP A 68 -11.17 15.93 6.23
C ASP A 68 -12.07 15.05 5.34
N SER A 69 -11.51 14.31 4.37
CA SER A 69 -12.24 13.35 3.52
C SER A 69 -12.93 12.25 4.34
N PHE A 70 -12.42 11.95 5.53
CA PHE A 70 -13.00 10.98 6.45
C PHE A 70 -14.10 11.56 7.36
N ASP A 71 -14.40 12.86 7.28
CA ASP A 71 -15.46 13.54 8.05
C ASP A 71 -15.47 13.17 9.54
N LYS A 72 -14.27 13.14 10.16
CA LYS A 72 -14.06 12.77 11.58
C LYS A 72 -14.59 11.38 11.97
N GLN A 73 -14.83 10.50 11.00
CA GLN A 73 -15.27 9.12 11.24
C GLN A 73 -14.12 8.20 11.65
N VAL A 74 -12.88 8.66 11.47
CA VAL A 74 -11.68 7.99 11.99
C VAL A 74 -11.50 8.34 13.45
N GLY A 75 -11.40 7.29 14.28
CA GLY A 75 -11.21 7.41 15.72
C GLY A 75 -9.73 7.33 16.09
N HIS A 76 -9.39 6.38 16.96
CA HIS A 76 -8.01 6.16 17.37
C HIS A 76 -7.18 5.61 16.20
N ILE A 77 -5.92 6.01 16.14
CA ILE A 77 -4.90 5.44 15.25
C ILE A 77 -3.69 5.10 16.13
N ALA A 78 -3.15 3.90 15.98
CA ALA A 78 -1.90 3.50 16.61
C ALA A 78 -1.04 2.69 15.63
N THR A 79 0.28 2.84 15.74
CA THR A 79 1.25 2.14 14.89
C THR A 79 2.08 1.15 15.68
N GLU A 80 2.56 0.08 15.03
CA GLU A 80 3.44 -0.95 15.60
C GLU A 80 2.88 -1.58 16.88
N VAL A 81 1.59 -1.93 16.84
CA VAL A 81 0.85 -2.48 17.98
C VAL A 81 1.10 -3.98 18.12
N GLN A 82 1.22 -4.45 19.36
CA GLN A 82 1.36 -5.87 19.68
C GLN A 82 -0.02 -6.51 19.84
N VAL A 83 -0.27 -7.60 19.11
CA VAL A 83 -1.55 -8.34 19.11
C VAL A 83 -1.27 -9.81 19.36
N THR A 84 -2.09 -10.49 20.16
CA THR A 84 -1.96 -11.93 20.42
C THR A 84 -2.13 -12.74 19.12
N ARG A 85 -1.42 -13.87 18.99
CA ARG A 85 -1.57 -14.80 17.87
C ARG A 85 -2.64 -15.85 18.18
N GLN A 86 -3.23 -16.46 17.15
CA GLN A 86 -4.30 -17.47 17.30
C GLN A 86 -3.85 -18.82 17.86
N MET A 87 -2.55 -19.15 17.83
CA MET A 87 -2.06 -20.45 18.33
C MET A 87 -1.81 -20.40 19.85
N ASP A 88 -1.89 -21.57 20.51
CA ASP A 88 -1.89 -21.83 21.97
C ASP A 88 -1.28 -20.76 22.87
N GLU A 89 -1.83 -20.60 24.08
CA GLU A 89 -1.51 -19.59 25.13
C GLU A 89 -0.01 -19.34 25.44
N ALA A 90 0.90 -20.20 24.97
CA ALA A 90 2.35 -20.01 25.00
C ALA A 90 2.93 -19.24 23.78
N SER A 91 2.11 -18.91 22.78
CA SER A 91 2.55 -18.33 21.51
C SER A 91 2.72 -16.82 21.62
N GLY A 92 3.87 -16.34 21.14
CA GLY A 92 4.31 -14.96 21.32
C GLY A 92 3.37 -13.91 20.71
N LYS A 93 3.59 -12.64 21.10
CA LYS A 93 2.87 -11.51 20.52
C LYS A 93 3.23 -11.35 19.04
N GLY A 94 2.22 -11.20 18.19
CA GLY A 94 2.34 -10.71 16.82
C GLY A 94 2.38 -9.18 16.81
N ARG A 95 2.77 -8.60 15.67
CA ARG A 95 2.78 -7.16 15.46
C ARG A 95 1.87 -6.81 14.29
N VAL A 96 1.12 -5.72 14.44
CA VAL A 96 0.40 -5.06 13.35
C VAL A 96 1.01 -3.69 13.11
N ASP A 97 1.21 -3.35 11.84
CA ASP A 97 1.83 -2.07 11.48
C ASP A 97 0.95 -0.88 11.85
N ILE A 98 -0.37 -0.95 11.59
CA ILE A 98 -1.33 0.12 11.93
C ILE A 98 -2.64 -0.50 12.43
N ILE A 99 -3.17 0.03 13.53
CA ILE A 99 -4.58 -0.17 13.91
C ILE A 99 -5.28 1.19 13.87
N PHE A 100 -6.46 1.22 13.26
CA PHE A 100 -7.30 2.42 13.34
C PHE A 100 -8.78 2.10 13.43
N ASP A 101 -9.53 3.00 14.04
CA ASP A 101 -10.98 2.94 14.09
C ASP A 101 -11.57 3.71 12.90
N TYR A 102 -12.52 3.12 12.19
CA TYR A 102 -13.38 3.82 11.25
C TYR A 102 -14.84 3.44 11.51
N ARG A 103 -15.64 4.43 11.91
CA ARG A 103 -16.98 4.24 12.47
C ARG A 103 -16.94 3.26 13.66
N ARG A 104 -17.67 2.14 13.57
CA ARG A 104 -17.77 1.09 14.61
C ARG A 104 -16.90 -0.14 14.32
N THR A 105 -15.96 -0.03 13.39
CA THR A 105 -15.05 -1.10 12.99
C THR A 105 -13.61 -0.67 13.28
N SER A 106 -12.81 -1.56 13.84
CA SER A 106 -11.36 -1.39 13.94
C SER A 106 -10.67 -2.18 12.82
N PHE A 107 -9.75 -1.55 12.12
CA PHE A 107 -8.98 -2.14 11.05
C PHE A 107 -7.57 -2.47 11.53
N LEU A 108 -7.14 -3.71 11.33
CA LEU A 108 -5.76 -4.16 11.51
C LEU A 108 -5.07 -4.14 10.15
N VAL A 109 -4.15 -3.21 9.94
CA VAL A 109 -3.44 -3.05 8.68
C VAL A 109 -2.03 -3.58 8.81
N GLU A 110 -1.67 -4.48 7.91
CA GLU A 110 -0.29 -4.84 7.66
C GLU A 110 0.14 -4.22 6.34
N LEU A 111 1.13 -3.33 6.40
CA LEU A 111 1.55 -2.53 5.25
C LEU A 111 2.82 -3.11 4.64
N LYS A 112 2.86 -3.18 3.31
CA LYS A 112 4.08 -3.46 2.55
C LYS A 112 4.29 -2.38 1.52
N VAL A 113 5.53 -1.92 1.38
CA VAL A 113 5.89 -0.90 0.38
C VAL A 113 6.89 -1.50 -0.58
N ILE A 114 6.52 -1.57 -1.86
CA ILE A 114 7.28 -2.23 -2.91
C ILE A 114 7.67 -1.17 -3.93
N ARG A 115 8.94 -1.16 -4.34
CA ARG A 115 9.42 -0.26 -5.40
C ARG A 115 9.39 -1.01 -6.73
N VAL A 116 8.66 -0.50 -7.71
CA VAL A 116 8.44 -1.15 -9.00
C VAL A 116 8.96 -0.26 -10.13
N PRO A 117 9.82 -0.77 -11.03
CA PRO A 117 10.33 0.00 -12.15
C PRO A 117 9.27 0.13 -13.25
N VAL A 118 9.04 1.35 -13.76
CA VAL A 118 8.00 1.59 -14.79
C VAL A 118 8.38 1.12 -16.20
N ASN A 119 9.67 0.94 -16.48
CA ASN A 119 10.20 0.69 -17.82
C ASN A 119 10.44 -0.79 -18.17
N GLY A 120 9.72 -1.72 -17.54
CA GLY A 120 9.58 -3.12 -18.00
C GLY A 120 10.82 -4.03 -17.93
N ARG A 121 12.05 -3.52 -18.09
CA ARG A 121 13.26 -4.36 -18.25
C ARG A 121 13.75 -5.04 -16.96
N CYS A 122 13.14 -4.78 -15.82
CA CYS A 122 13.53 -5.44 -14.56
C CYS A 122 12.63 -6.62 -14.18
N ILE A 123 11.59 -6.90 -14.98
CA ILE A 123 10.84 -8.16 -14.90
C ILE A 123 11.63 -9.27 -15.62
N ASP A 124 12.58 -8.91 -16.49
CA ASP A 124 13.38 -9.84 -17.31
C ASP A 124 14.83 -10.04 -16.80
N ASN A 125 15.19 -9.54 -15.61
CA ASN A 125 16.48 -9.89 -15.01
C ASN A 125 16.40 -11.32 -14.46
N GLU A 126 17.11 -12.24 -15.12
CA GLU A 126 17.04 -13.70 -15.00
C GLU A 126 17.28 -14.28 -13.59
N ASP A 127 17.71 -13.48 -12.60
CA ASP A 127 18.07 -13.96 -11.26
C ASP A 127 17.00 -13.80 -10.17
N ILE A 128 15.95 -12.99 -10.40
CA ILE A 128 14.83 -12.84 -9.44
C ILE A 128 13.53 -12.86 -10.21
N THR A 129 12.75 -13.94 -10.06
CA THR A 129 11.45 -14.03 -10.73
C THR A 129 10.53 -12.89 -10.27
N PRO A 130 9.77 -12.27 -11.20
CA PRO A 130 8.80 -11.20 -10.90
C PRO A 130 7.88 -11.51 -9.71
N THR A 131 7.51 -12.80 -9.56
CA THR A 131 6.77 -13.38 -8.43
C THR A 131 7.41 -13.07 -7.07
N GLN A 132 8.74 -13.19 -6.91
CA GLN A 132 9.41 -12.96 -5.63
C GLN A 132 9.38 -11.50 -5.18
N ARG A 133 9.34 -10.56 -6.13
CA ARG A 133 9.40 -9.13 -5.84
C ARG A 133 8.01 -8.50 -5.68
N LEU A 134 7.03 -8.93 -6.48
CA LEU A 134 5.70 -8.33 -6.50
C LEU A 134 4.70 -9.09 -5.62
N VAL A 135 4.72 -10.43 -5.67
CA VAL A 135 3.69 -11.28 -5.03
C VAL A 135 4.09 -11.65 -3.60
N ARG A 136 5.37 -11.97 -3.35
CA ARG A 136 5.83 -12.40 -2.02
C ARG A 136 5.57 -11.37 -0.90
N PRO A 137 5.80 -10.05 -1.10
CA PRO A 137 5.47 -9.06 -0.07
C PRO A 137 3.98 -9.06 0.27
N TRP A 138 3.11 -9.13 -0.75
CA TRP A 138 1.66 -9.25 -0.57
C TRP A 138 1.29 -10.48 0.27
N GLN A 139 1.79 -11.66 -0.10
CA GLN A 139 1.56 -12.91 0.64
C GLN A 139 2.05 -12.83 2.09
N LYS A 140 3.16 -12.14 2.36
CA LYS A 140 3.65 -11.93 3.73
C LYS A 140 2.68 -11.07 4.55
N ALA A 141 2.11 -10.01 3.97
CA ALA A 141 1.14 -9.16 4.66
C ALA A 141 -0.11 -9.95 5.03
N VAL A 142 -0.63 -10.71 4.06
CA VAL A 142 -1.77 -11.63 4.23
C VAL A 142 -1.50 -12.63 5.36
N LYS A 143 -0.38 -13.37 5.28
CA LYS A 143 -0.05 -14.42 6.24
C LYS A 143 0.09 -13.87 7.67
N GLN A 144 0.77 -12.73 7.82
CA GLN A 144 0.97 -12.11 9.12
C GLN A 144 -0.35 -11.73 9.79
N LEU A 145 -1.32 -11.23 9.03
CA LEU A 145 -2.64 -10.90 9.58
C LEU A 145 -3.47 -12.14 9.90
N ILE A 146 -3.43 -13.19 9.07
CA ILE A 146 -4.13 -14.46 9.34
C ILE A 146 -3.76 -14.99 10.72
N GLU A 147 -2.48 -14.95 11.09
CA GLU A 147 -1.96 -15.43 12.38
C GLU A 147 -2.48 -14.66 13.61
N LEU A 148 -3.07 -13.46 13.47
CA LEU A 148 -3.51 -12.61 14.58
C LEU A 148 -4.89 -13.02 15.14
N ASP A 149 -5.03 -12.98 16.47
CA ASP A 149 -6.29 -13.22 17.16
C ASP A 149 -7.19 -11.97 17.16
N GLU A 150 -8.05 -11.90 16.15
CA GLU A 150 -9.06 -10.85 16.03
C GLU A 150 -10.22 -10.97 17.02
N LYS A 151 -10.50 -12.18 17.55
CA LYS A 151 -11.68 -12.41 18.40
C LYS A 151 -11.44 -11.83 19.78
N SER A 152 -10.30 -12.17 20.39
CA SER A 152 -9.91 -11.61 21.68
C SER A 152 -9.73 -10.10 21.62
N LEU A 153 -9.13 -9.60 20.54
CA LEU A 153 -8.99 -8.15 20.34
C LEU A 153 -10.35 -7.46 20.17
N GLY A 154 -11.25 -8.02 19.37
CA GLY A 154 -12.60 -7.50 19.18
C GLY A 154 -13.42 -7.45 20.47
N ASN A 155 -13.27 -8.48 21.33
CA ASN A 155 -13.89 -8.51 22.65
C ASN A 155 -13.33 -7.41 23.56
N ALA A 156 -12.00 -7.23 23.57
CA ALA A 156 -11.35 -6.21 24.38
C ALA A 156 -11.72 -4.78 23.96
N LEU A 157 -11.76 -4.52 22.64
CA LEU A 157 -12.11 -3.22 22.07
C LEU A 157 -13.62 -2.98 21.99
N LYS A 158 -14.44 -4.02 22.23
CA LYS A 158 -15.90 -4.03 22.02
C LYS A 158 -16.29 -3.54 20.62
N ARG A 159 -15.50 -3.95 19.63
CA ARG A 159 -15.62 -3.52 18.22
C ARG A 159 -15.46 -4.70 17.28
N LYS A 160 -16.05 -4.58 16.10
CA LYS A 160 -15.75 -5.50 15.02
C LYS A 160 -14.33 -5.23 14.53
N ILE A 161 -13.54 -6.29 14.39
CA ILE A 161 -12.21 -6.22 13.78
C ILE A 161 -12.30 -6.65 12.32
N VAL A 162 -11.57 -5.95 11.45
CA VAL A 162 -11.32 -6.33 10.05
C VAL A 162 -9.82 -6.35 9.83
N LYS A 163 -9.31 -7.42 9.23
CA LYS A 163 -7.91 -7.53 8.83
C LYS A 163 -7.78 -7.00 7.40
N LEU A 164 -6.81 -6.11 7.21
CA LEU A 164 -6.61 -5.38 5.97
C LEU A 164 -5.14 -5.47 5.53
N PRO A 165 -4.74 -6.57 4.86
CA PRO A 165 -3.43 -6.58 4.20
C PRO A 165 -3.42 -5.52 3.11
N MET A 166 -2.36 -4.72 3.08
CA MET A 166 -2.21 -3.61 2.14
C MET A 166 -0.79 -3.57 1.57
N ALA A 167 -0.69 -3.44 0.26
CA ALA A 167 0.57 -3.27 -0.45
C ALA A 167 0.53 -1.98 -1.29
N ILE A 168 1.51 -1.11 -1.09
CA ILE A 168 1.72 0.12 -1.87
C ILE A 168 2.91 -0.10 -2.79
N TYR A 169 2.66 -0.11 -4.10
CA TYR A 169 3.67 -0.24 -5.14
C TYR A 169 4.06 1.14 -5.65
N LEU A 170 5.25 1.63 -5.29
CA LEU A 170 5.80 2.90 -5.75
C LEU A 170 6.43 2.73 -7.12
N HIS A 171 5.93 3.48 -8.11
CA HIS A 171 6.35 3.40 -9.50
C HIS A 171 7.56 4.31 -9.73
N ILE A 172 8.73 3.72 -9.97
CA ILE A 172 10.01 4.45 -10.03
C ILE A 172 10.78 4.20 -11.32
N ASP A 173 11.71 5.08 -11.66
CA ASP A 173 12.77 4.82 -12.64
C ASP A 173 14.07 5.49 -12.21
N ASN A 174 15.19 4.82 -12.47
CA ASN A 174 16.53 5.27 -12.16
C ASN A 174 17.34 5.67 -13.41
N ARG A 175 16.73 5.67 -14.59
CA ARG A 175 17.40 6.04 -15.83
C ARG A 175 17.20 7.53 -16.11
N GLN A 176 18.32 8.23 -16.26
CA GLN A 176 18.35 9.68 -16.49
C GLN A 176 18.02 10.08 -17.94
N HIS A 177 17.80 9.12 -18.86
CA HIS A 177 18.04 9.35 -20.29
C HIS A 177 16.87 9.32 -21.28
N ASP A 178 15.65 8.95 -20.89
CA ASP A 178 14.53 9.00 -21.84
C ASP A 178 13.54 10.10 -21.49
N ASP A 179 13.18 10.84 -22.52
CA ASP A 179 12.22 11.93 -22.56
C ASP A 179 10.95 11.52 -21.81
N SER A 180 10.77 12.04 -20.60
CA SER A 180 9.72 11.62 -19.67
C SER A 180 8.39 12.26 -20.07
N SER A 181 7.98 12.11 -21.31
CA SER A 181 6.67 12.54 -21.79
C SER A 181 5.61 11.43 -21.64
N GLN A 182 6.03 10.16 -21.62
CA GLN A 182 5.15 8.98 -21.56
C GLN A 182 5.09 8.27 -20.19
N TRP A 183 5.62 8.88 -19.12
CA TRP A 183 5.70 8.23 -17.80
C TRP A 183 4.33 7.84 -17.23
N MET A 184 3.27 8.60 -17.51
CA MET A 184 1.91 8.28 -17.08
C MET A 184 1.45 6.95 -17.67
N GLU A 185 1.67 6.74 -18.97
CA GLU A 185 1.32 5.50 -19.67
C GLU A 185 2.14 4.32 -19.13
N HIS A 186 3.44 4.49 -18.91
CA HIS A 186 4.27 3.45 -18.32
C HIS A 186 3.86 3.09 -16.89
N SER A 187 3.47 4.09 -16.10
CA SER A 187 2.97 3.93 -14.74
C SER A 187 1.63 3.14 -14.73
N ALA A 188 0.72 3.45 -15.65
CA ALA A 188 -0.53 2.71 -15.82
C ALA A 188 -0.29 1.25 -16.26
N LYS A 189 0.56 1.01 -17.26
CA LYS A 189 0.94 -0.35 -17.68
C LYS A 189 1.63 -1.14 -16.57
N THR A 190 2.33 -0.46 -15.68
CA THR A 190 2.96 -1.08 -14.50
C THR A 190 1.91 -1.57 -13.51
N HIS A 191 0.86 -0.77 -13.27
CA HIS A 191 -0.29 -1.17 -12.48
C HIS A 191 -0.95 -2.44 -13.04
N GLU A 192 -1.28 -2.44 -14.34
CA GLU A 192 -1.90 -3.59 -15.01
C GLU A 192 -1.06 -4.87 -14.85
N LYS A 193 0.27 -4.75 -14.95
CA LYS A 193 1.19 -5.88 -14.73
C LYS A 193 1.18 -6.38 -13.29
N ILE A 194 1.11 -5.48 -12.30
CA ILE A 194 1.02 -5.86 -10.88
C ILE A 194 -0.26 -6.67 -10.66
N VAL A 195 -1.39 -6.15 -11.15
CA VAL A 195 -2.70 -6.79 -11.06
C VAL A 195 -2.68 -8.16 -11.72
N ALA A 196 -2.24 -8.26 -12.97
CA ALA A 196 -2.16 -9.53 -13.71
C ALA A 196 -1.23 -10.55 -13.03
N GLN A 197 -0.13 -10.10 -12.44
CA GLN A 197 0.76 -10.98 -11.67
C GLN A 197 0.08 -11.52 -10.41
N LEU A 198 -0.69 -10.70 -9.70
CA LEU A 198 -1.43 -11.15 -8.52
C LEU A 198 -2.55 -12.12 -8.91
N ASP A 199 -3.31 -11.81 -9.96
CA ASP A 199 -4.37 -12.68 -10.50
C ASP A 199 -3.83 -14.04 -10.93
N ALA A 200 -2.68 -14.09 -11.62
CA ALA A 200 -2.05 -15.34 -12.03
C ALA A 200 -1.66 -16.26 -10.84
N HIS A 201 -1.62 -15.71 -9.62
CA HIS A 201 -1.33 -16.47 -8.40
C HIS A 201 -2.56 -16.64 -7.50
N THR A 202 -3.74 -16.14 -7.89
CA THR A 202 -5.01 -16.51 -7.26
C THR A 202 -5.32 -17.98 -7.60
N GLY A 203 -5.46 -18.83 -6.58
CA GLY A 203 -5.71 -20.28 -6.78
C GLY A 203 -4.64 -21.24 -6.23
N PHE A 204 -3.54 -20.75 -5.66
CA PHE A 204 -2.66 -21.57 -4.83
C PHE A 204 -3.21 -21.65 -3.39
N GLU A 205 -2.97 -22.75 -2.68
CA GLU A 205 -3.54 -23.03 -1.33
C GLU A 205 -3.29 -21.92 -0.28
N ASP A 206 -2.31 -21.03 -0.52
CA ASP A 206 -1.95 -19.90 0.36
C ASP A 206 -2.28 -18.51 -0.24
N ALA A 207 -2.95 -18.42 -1.39
CA ALA A 207 -3.25 -17.16 -2.06
C ALA A 207 -4.57 -16.57 -1.55
N THR A 208 -4.52 -15.42 -0.90
CA THR A 208 -5.71 -14.58 -0.68
C THR A 208 -5.86 -13.63 -1.85
N ASP A 209 -7.05 -13.65 -2.46
CA ASP A 209 -7.45 -12.71 -3.51
C ASP A 209 -7.41 -11.27 -2.98
N TYR A 210 -6.95 -10.34 -3.81
CA TYR A 210 -7.12 -8.93 -3.50
C TYR A 210 -8.55 -8.49 -3.86
N HIS A 211 -9.08 -7.53 -3.10
CA HIS A 211 -10.42 -6.98 -3.32
C HIS A 211 -10.36 -5.56 -3.88
N PHE A 212 -9.25 -4.87 -3.65
CA PHE A 212 -9.04 -3.48 -4.01
C PHE A 212 -7.77 -3.34 -4.83
N SER A 213 -7.89 -2.64 -5.94
CA SER A 213 -6.75 -2.20 -6.75
C SER A 213 -6.96 -0.75 -7.13
N TYR A 214 -6.01 0.11 -6.75
CA TYR A 214 -6.05 1.54 -7.04
C TYR A 214 -4.77 1.95 -7.74
N PHE A 215 -4.89 2.83 -8.73
CA PHE A 215 -3.75 3.46 -9.37
C PHE A 215 -3.91 4.98 -9.38
N GLN A 216 -2.83 5.69 -9.03
CA GLN A 216 -2.76 7.13 -9.20
C GLN A 216 -1.36 7.57 -9.66
N PRO A 217 -1.26 8.36 -10.74
CA PRO A 217 -0.06 9.13 -11.06
C PRO A 217 0.10 10.33 -10.10
N LEU A 218 1.33 10.74 -9.81
CA LEU A 218 1.59 12.02 -9.13
C LEU A 218 1.35 13.20 -10.09
N THR A 219 1.10 14.40 -9.58
CA THR A 219 0.95 15.59 -10.45
C THR A 219 2.18 15.80 -11.34
N ASP A 220 3.36 15.70 -10.73
CA ASP A 220 4.65 15.68 -11.43
C ASP A 220 5.58 14.64 -10.80
N PRO A 221 6.52 14.05 -11.56
CA PRO A 221 7.49 13.12 -11.00
C PRO A 221 8.32 13.74 -9.88
N VAL A 222 8.46 13.05 -8.74
CA VAL A 222 9.35 13.50 -7.65
C VAL A 222 10.74 12.95 -7.90
N ILE A 223 11.72 13.84 -8.08
CA ILE A 223 13.13 13.48 -8.24
C ILE A 223 13.76 13.32 -6.86
N THR A 224 14.40 12.18 -6.62
CA THR A 224 15.00 11.80 -5.34
C THR A 224 16.16 10.81 -5.55
N SER A 225 16.72 10.32 -4.46
CA SER A 225 17.79 9.33 -4.44
C SER A 225 17.29 7.93 -4.12
N ARG A 226 17.99 6.88 -4.59
CA ARG A 226 17.71 5.50 -4.16
C ARG A 226 18.11 5.24 -2.70
N ARG A 227 19.19 5.87 -2.23
CA ARG A 227 19.81 5.66 -0.92
C ARG A 227 20.14 7.00 -0.27
N ARG A 228 20.10 7.05 1.06
CA ARG A 228 20.39 8.26 1.84
C ARG A 228 21.81 8.80 1.61
N GLY A 229 22.79 7.92 1.39
CA GLY A 229 24.18 8.31 1.11
C GLY A 229 24.36 9.04 -0.23
N CYS A 230 23.48 8.83 -1.20
CA CYS A 230 23.55 9.50 -2.50
C CYS A 230 23.15 10.98 -2.43
N LEU A 231 22.56 11.45 -1.32
CA LEU A 231 22.20 12.86 -1.11
C LEU A 231 23.39 13.73 -0.72
N VAL A 232 24.43 13.13 -0.13
CA VAL A 232 25.57 13.86 0.45
C VAL A 232 26.64 14.11 -0.61
N GLU A 233 26.73 13.25 -1.62
CA GLU A 233 27.80 13.27 -2.64
C GLU A 233 27.31 13.12 -4.09
N GLY A 234 25.99 12.98 -4.33
CA GLY A 234 25.44 12.62 -5.65
C GLY A 234 24.22 13.42 -6.08
N THR A 235 24.00 13.45 -7.39
CA THR A 235 22.79 14.00 -8.01
C THR A 235 21.63 13.01 -7.85
N PRO A 236 20.44 13.43 -7.39
CA PRO A 236 19.23 12.62 -7.40
C PRO A 236 19.03 11.92 -8.75
N ASP A 237 18.92 10.59 -8.74
CA ASP A 237 18.92 9.76 -9.94
C ASP A 237 17.64 8.92 -10.09
N VAL A 238 16.70 9.01 -9.15
CA VAL A 238 15.44 8.27 -9.17
C VAL A 238 14.25 9.22 -9.30
N ARG A 239 13.33 8.88 -10.20
CA ARG A 239 12.04 9.54 -10.34
C ARG A 239 10.95 8.64 -9.77
N LEU A 240 10.09 9.20 -8.92
CA LEU A 240 8.83 8.59 -8.47
C LEU A 240 7.69 9.17 -9.30
N TYR A 241 6.96 8.31 -10.02
CA TYR A 241 5.93 8.71 -10.97
C TYR A 241 4.50 8.59 -10.44
N GLY A 242 4.29 7.71 -9.46
CA GLY A 242 2.94 7.34 -9.02
C GLY A 242 2.99 6.12 -8.13
N PHE A 243 1.81 5.57 -7.84
CA PHE A 243 1.70 4.40 -7.01
C PHE A 243 0.46 3.57 -7.35
N SER A 244 0.54 2.29 -7.01
CA SER A 244 -0.64 1.41 -6.91
C SER A 244 -0.89 1.01 -5.45
N ILE A 245 -2.16 0.92 -5.04
CA ILE A 245 -2.55 0.32 -3.76
C ILE A 245 -3.32 -0.95 -4.05
N ILE A 246 -2.84 -2.07 -3.49
CA ILE A 246 -3.54 -3.36 -3.49
C ILE A 246 -3.95 -3.67 -2.05
N ALA A 247 -5.20 -4.06 -1.84
CA ALA A 247 -5.67 -4.47 -0.53
C ALA A 247 -6.72 -5.58 -0.59
N ALA A 248 -6.92 -6.28 0.53
CA ALA A 248 -7.97 -7.27 0.71
C ALA A 248 -8.64 -7.04 2.06
N CYS A 249 -9.84 -7.58 2.21
CA CYS A 249 -10.60 -7.58 3.45
C CYS A 249 -10.67 -9.01 3.94
N GLN A 250 -10.26 -9.25 5.18
CA GLN A 250 -10.34 -10.54 5.86
C GLN A 250 -11.17 -10.40 7.14
#